data_AF-A0A814HX68-F1
#
_entry.id   AF-A0A814HX68-F1
#
_cell.length_a   1.000
_cell.length_b   1.000
_cell.length_c   1.000
_cell.angle_alpha   90.00
_cell.angle_beta   90.00
_cell.angle_gamma   90.00
#
_symmetry.space_group_name_H-M   'P 1'
#
loop_
_entity.id
_entity.type
_entity.pdbx_description
1 polymer ?
#
loop_
_entity_poly.entity_id
_entity_poly.type
_entity_poly.pdbx_seq_one_letter_code
_entity_poly.pdbx_strand_id
1 'polypeptide(L)'
;MFWLLIPNGFNTQNVSTHELAAIFLISSNKQNLCQLNYHHEGGVRYWYIITVEQRKKFEDLFQENNPSICIEHDEILIDPLLFDKHNIKYKKVTQKPNEILILSSGILPQSFTQDEILSESIDFAFMINSIKILFYIIVNYLQIK
;
A
#
# COMPACT_ATOMS: atom_id res chain seq x y z
N MET A 1 22.68 6.42 12.06
CA MET A 1 21.56 6.45 13.03
C MET A 1 20.39 7.10 12.31
N PHE A 2 19.38 6.30 11.93
CA PHE A 2 18.21 6.78 11.20
C PHE A 2 17.13 7.16 12.21
N TRP A 3 16.67 8.40 12.19
CA TRP A 3 15.56 8.83 13.01
C TRP A 3 14.27 8.64 12.21
N LEU A 4 13.43 7.68 12.62
CA LEU A 4 12.05 7.59 12.15
C LEU A 4 11.30 8.77 12.78
N LEU A 5 10.81 9.71 11.96
CA LEU A 5 9.95 10.76 12.48
C LEU A 5 8.51 10.30 12.33
N ILE A 6 7.88 10.12 13.48
CA ILE A 6 6.46 9.84 13.57
C ILE A 6 5.78 11.20 13.86
N PRO A 7 5.16 11.87 12.88
CA PRO A 7 4.55 13.17 13.09
C PRO A 7 3.39 13.09 14.10
N ASN A 8 3.45 13.90 15.16
CA ASN A 8 2.39 14.01 16.14
C ASN A 8 1.08 14.46 15.48
N GLY A 9 0.01 13.68 15.64
CA GLY A 9 -1.33 13.96 15.09
C GLY A 9 -1.81 12.98 14.00
N PHE A 10 -0.93 12.12 13.47
CA PHE A 10 -1.25 11.02 12.54
C PHE A 10 -1.08 9.64 13.20
N ASN A 11 -0.94 9.63 14.53
CA ASN A 11 -0.61 8.49 15.36
C ASN A 11 -1.83 7.64 15.70
N THR A 12 -2.34 6.90 14.72
CA THR A 12 -3.16 5.73 15.04
C THR A 12 -2.53 4.51 14.41
N GLN A 13 -1.83 3.75 15.24
CA GLN A 13 -1.57 2.34 14.94
C GLN A 13 -2.93 1.70 14.69
N ASN A 14 -3.18 1.30 13.45
CA ASN A 14 -4.45 0.75 13.04
C ASN A 14 -4.30 -0.77 13.07
N VAL A 15 -4.75 -1.39 14.16
CA VAL A 15 -4.95 -2.84 14.22
C VAL A 15 -6.30 -3.14 13.62
N SER A 16 -6.33 -4.01 12.62
CA SER A 16 -7.56 -4.36 11.92
C SER A 16 -7.70 -5.86 11.75
N THR A 17 -8.86 -6.36 12.17
CA THR A 17 -9.36 -7.68 11.80
C THR A 17 -10.25 -7.52 10.58
N HIS A 18 -10.00 -8.32 9.55
CA HIS A 18 -10.80 -8.28 8.34
C HIS A 18 -11.48 -9.62 8.10
N GLU A 19 -12.76 -9.53 7.75
CA GLU A 19 -13.60 -10.67 7.40
C GLU A 19 -13.15 -11.31 6.06
N LEU A 20 -13.75 -12.45 5.75
CA LEU A 20 -13.53 -13.17 4.50
C LEU A 20 -13.73 -12.27 3.27
N ALA A 21 -12.86 -12.44 2.27
CA ALA A 21 -12.90 -11.71 1.01
C ALA A 21 -12.84 -10.17 1.12
N ALA A 22 -12.11 -9.63 2.11
CA ALA A 22 -11.95 -8.19 2.27
C ALA A 22 -11.21 -7.55 1.08
N ILE A 23 -11.66 -6.37 0.66
CA ILE A 23 -11.09 -5.57 -0.43
C ILE A 23 -10.67 -4.21 0.11
N PHE A 24 -9.48 -3.78 -0.29
CA PHE A 24 -8.91 -2.47 0.00
C PHE A 24 -8.73 -1.72 -1.30
N LEU A 25 -9.49 -0.65 -1.42
CA LEU A 25 -9.62 0.17 -2.61
C LEU A 25 -8.32 0.96 -2.87
N ILE A 26 -8.17 1.44 -4.10
CA ILE A 26 -6.98 2.19 -4.48
C ILE A 26 -7.01 3.59 -3.87
N SER A 27 -5.93 3.96 -3.20
CA SER A 27 -5.71 5.32 -2.70
C SER A 27 -4.24 5.56 -2.46
N SER A 28 -3.85 6.82 -2.27
CA SER A 28 -2.51 7.13 -1.79
C SER A 28 -2.49 7.22 -0.27
N ASN A 29 -1.34 6.91 0.33
CA ASN A 29 -1.17 7.13 1.76
C ASN A 29 -1.37 8.62 2.09
N LYS A 30 -2.06 8.87 3.20
CA LYS A 30 -2.37 10.23 3.68
C LYS A 30 -1.12 11.10 3.65
N GLN A 31 -1.25 12.30 3.08
CA GLN A 31 -0.19 13.30 3.02
C GLN A 31 1.13 12.83 2.37
N ASN A 32 1.08 11.81 1.51
CA ASN A 32 2.27 11.20 0.92
C ASN A 32 3.25 10.66 1.99
N LEU A 33 2.74 10.09 3.08
CA LEU A 33 3.56 9.38 4.06
C LEU A 33 3.95 7.98 3.55
N CYS A 34 5.01 7.42 4.12
CA CYS A 34 5.28 5.99 3.99
C CYS A 34 4.34 5.22 4.93
N GLN A 35 4.01 3.98 4.60
CA GLN A 35 3.22 3.11 5.47
C GLN A 35 3.96 1.80 5.72
N LEU A 36 3.99 1.36 6.97
CA LEU A 36 4.41 0.03 7.36
C LEU A 36 3.16 -0.78 7.62
N ASN A 37 3.06 -1.95 7.00
CA ASN A 37 2.00 -2.91 7.23
C ASN A 37 2.62 -4.22 7.73
N TYR A 38 2.22 -4.67 8.91
CA TYR A 38 2.59 -5.97 9.45
C TYR A 38 1.38 -6.90 9.42
N HIS A 39 1.57 -8.08 8.82
CA HIS A 39 0.53 -9.09 8.72
C HIS A 39 0.72 -10.11 9.83
N HIS A 40 -0.10 -10.06 10.87
CA HIS A 40 0.07 -10.90 12.06
C HIS A 40 -0.30 -12.35 11.74
N GLU A 41 -1.55 -12.59 11.34
CA GLU A 41 -2.14 -13.93 11.27
C GLU A 41 -3.21 -14.05 10.17
N GLY A 42 -3.64 -15.28 9.88
CA GLY A 42 -4.73 -15.59 8.95
C GLY A 42 -4.27 -15.99 7.55
N GLY A 43 -5.08 -15.67 6.54
CA GLY A 43 -4.80 -15.96 5.13
C GLY A 43 -3.72 -15.09 4.50
N VAL A 44 -3.63 -15.17 3.19
CA VAL A 44 -2.68 -14.39 2.38
C VAL A 44 -3.32 -13.09 1.90
N ARG A 45 -2.56 -11.99 1.94
CA ARG A 45 -2.96 -10.70 1.36
C ARG A 45 -2.27 -10.47 0.02
N TYR A 46 -3.05 -10.15 -1.00
CA TYR A 46 -2.58 -9.90 -2.37
C TYR A 46 -2.66 -8.41 -2.67
N TRP A 47 -1.58 -7.85 -3.19
CA TRP A 47 -1.41 -6.43 -3.42
C TRP A 47 -1.11 -6.14 -4.89
N TYR A 48 -1.73 -5.09 -5.40
CA TYR A 48 -1.40 -4.46 -6.68
C TYR A 48 -0.95 -3.03 -6.42
N ILE A 49 0.24 -2.66 -6.87
CA ILE A 49 0.86 -1.39 -6.52
C ILE A 49 1.27 -0.65 -7.78
N ILE A 50 0.66 0.51 -8.03
CA ILE A 50 1.10 1.46 -9.05
C ILE A 50 2.21 2.31 -8.45
N THR A 51 3.37 2.36 -9.12
CA THR A 51 4.52 3.12 -8.63
C THR A 51 4.35 4.61 -8.90
N VAL A 52 5.12 5.44 -8.19
CA VAL A 52 5.10 6.91 -8.35
C VAL A 52 5.33 7.34 -9.81
N GLU A 53 6.21 6.64 -10.53
CA GLU A 53 6.52 6.93 -11.94
C GLU A 53 5.33 6.65 -12.88
N GLN A 54 4.40 5.80 -12.47
CA GLN A 54 3.22 5.43 -13.25
C GLN A 54 1.96 6.18 -12.80
N ARG A 55 2.00 6.79 -11.62
CA ARG A 55 0.87 7.50 -11.02
C ARG A 55 0.29 8.57 -11.93
N LYS A 56 1.11 9.48 -12.47
CA LYS A 56 0.61 10.53 -13.37
C LYS A 56 -0.10 9.95 -14.60
N LYS A 57 0.49 8.93 -15.22
CA LYS A 57 -0.12 8.24 -16.38
C LYS A 57 -1.46 7.62 -16.01
N PHE A 58 -1.56 7.05 -14.81
CA PHE A 58 -2.79 6.49 -14.29
C PHE A 58 -3.84 7.57 -14.00
N GLU A 59 -3.46 8.67 -13.36
CA GLU A 59 -4.33 9.82 -13.08
C GLU A 59 -4.87 10.47 -14.36
N ASP A 60 -3.98 10.76 -15.33
CA ASP A 60 -4.36 11.36 -16.62
C ASP A 60 -5.39 10.46 -17.33
N LEU A 61 -5.14 9.14 -17.35
CA LEU A 61 -6.08 8.17 -17.93
C LEU A 61 -7.42 8.12 -17.19
N PHE A 62 -7.38 8.18 -15.85
CA PHE A 62 -8.60 8.11 -15.06
C PHE A 62 -9.43 9.38 -15.21
N GLN A 63 -8.80 10.55 -15.26
CA GLN A 63 -9.45 11.84 -15.47
C GLN A 63 -10.08 11.95 -16.86
N GLU A 64 -9.44 11.43 -17.90
CA GLU A 64 -10.01 11.41 -19.26
C GLU A 64 -11.30 10.60 -19.35
N ASN A 65 -11.40 9.50 -18.60
CA ASN A 65 -12.55 8.60 -18.65
C ASN A 65 -13.60 8.89 -17.56
N ASN A 66 -13.18 9.42 -16.41
CA ASN A 66 -14.00 9.64 -15.22
C ASN A 66 -13.56 10.92 -14.47
N PRO A 67 -13.76 12.11 -15.06
CA PRO A 67 -13.22 13.37 -14.53
C PRO A 67 -13.77 13.80 -13.17
N SER A 68 -14.91 13.24 -12.75
CA SER A 68 -15.55 13.56 -11.47
C SER A 68 -15.01 12.76 -10.28
N ILE A 69 -14.18 11.74 -10.53
CA ILE A 69 -13.72 10.83 -9.49
C ILE A 69 -12.33 11.24 -9.00
N CYS A 70 -12.17 11.31 -7.68
CA CYS A 70 -10.90 11.58 -7.02
C CYS A 70 -10.31 10.27 -6.50
N ILE A 71 -9.07 9.95 -6.91
CA ILE A 71 -8.36 8.73 -6.49
C ILE A 71 -8.04 8.74 -4.98
N GLU A 72 -8.03 9.91 -4.34
CA GLU A 72 -7.69 10.05 -2.91
C GLU A 72 -8.85 9.74 -1.96
N HIS A 73 -10.05 9.38 -2.45
CA HIS A 73 -11.22 9.15 -1.60
C HIS A 73 -11.46 7.68 -1.22
N ASP A 74 -10.54 6.75 -1.54
CA ASP A 74 -10.72 5.32 -1.25
C ASP A 74 -12.00 4.72 -1.89
N GLU A 75 -12.43 5.19 -3.07
CA GLU A 75 -13.73 4.80 -3.66
C GLU A 75 -13.63 3.79 -4.82
N ILE A 76 -12.41 3.49 -5.29
CA ILE A 76 -12.22 2.84 -6.60
C ILE A 76 -11.53 1.50 -6.43
N LEU A 77 -12.13 0.44 -6.97
CA LEU A 77 -11.46 -0.83 -7.21
C LEU A 77 -11.14 -0.95 -8.70
N ILE A 78 -9.91 -1.33 -9.04
CA ILE A 78 -9.51 -1.46 -10.45
C ILE A 78 -9.06 -2.87 -10.75
N ASP A 79 -9.67 -3.48 -11.77
CA ASP A 79 -9.20 -4.75 -12.29
C ASP A 79 -7.78 -4.57 -12.86
N PRO A 80 -6.78 -5.36 -12.41
CA PRO A 80 -5.44 -5.33 -12.96
C PRO A 80 -5.35 -5.47 -14.48
N LEU A 81 -6.35 -6.12 -15.13
CA LEU A 81 -6.44 -6.20 -16.59
C LEU A 81 -6.57 -4.83 -17.26
N LEU A 82 -7.14 -3.83 -16.58
CA LEU A 82 -7.19 -2.45 -17.07
C LEU A 82 -5.81 -1.80 -17.07
N PHE A 83 -4.96 -2.12 -16.09
CA PHE A 83 -3.57 -1.65 -16.11
C PHE A 83 -2.84 -2.21 -17.32
N ASP A 84 -3.01 -3.51 -17.60
CA ASP A 84 -2.40 -4.19 -18.74
C ASP A 84 -2.90 -3.58 -20.07
N LYS A 85 -4.21 -3.39 -20.22
CA LYS A 85 -4.84 -2.78 -21.41
C LYS A 85 -4.27 -1.39 -21.73
N HIS A 86 -3.95 -0.60 -20.71
CA HIS A 86 -3.48 0.77 -20.86
C HIS A 86 -1.95 0.91 -20.68
N ASN A 87 -1.23 -0.21 -20.67
CA ASN A 87 0.23 -0.26 -20.49
C ASN A 87 0.71 0.47 -19.24
N ILE A 88 -0.06 0.42 -18.15
CA ILE A 88 0.32 0.96 -16.84
C ILE A 88 1.12 -0.12 -16.13
N LYS A 89 2.38 0.17 -15.78
CA LYS A 89 3.20 -0.79 -15.05
C LYS A 89 2.77 -0.80 -13.57
N TYR A 90 2.64 -1.99 -13.01
CA TYR A 90 2.32 -2.18 -11.60
C TYR A 90 3.08 -3.38 -11.04
N LYS A 91 3.16 -3.47 -9.71
CA LYS A 91 3.76 -4.59 -9.00
C LYS A 91 2.67 -5.47 -8.40
N LYS A 92 2.83 -6.78 -8.53
CA LYS A 92 2.05 -7.81 -7.83
C LYS A 92 2.86 -8.29 -6.64
N VAL A 93 2.26 -8.28 -5.47
CA VAL A 93 2.92 -8.60 -4.20
C VAL A 93 2.02 -9.51 -3.39
N THR A 94 2.59 -10.56 -2.82
CA THR A 94 1.88 -11.49 -1.94
C THR A 94 2.50 -11.39 -0.56
N GLN A 95 1.70 -11.06 0.45
CA GLN A 95 2.11 -10.91 1.84
C GLN A 95 1.50 -12.05 2.67
N LYS A 96 2.35 -12.82 3.33
CA LYS A 96 2.00 -13.95 4.20
C LYS A 96 2.05 -13.57 5.68
N PRO A 97 1.49 -14.39 6.59
CA PRO A 97 1.62 -14.16 8.03
C PRO A 97 3.07 -13.99 8.47
N ASN A 98 3.29 -13.06 9.38
CA ASN A 98 4.57 -12.61 9.91
C ASN A 98 5.46 -11.83 8.92
N GLU A 99 4.90 -11.30 7.84
CA GLU A 99 5.63 -10.46 6.88
C GLU A 99 5.30 -8.97 7.04
N ILE A 100 6.34 -8.15 6.97
CA ILE A 100 6.24 -6.69 6.89
C ILE A 100 6.24 -6.27 5.42
N LEU A 101 5.31 -5.39 5.04
CA LEU A 101 5.31 -4.66 3.79
C LEU A 101 5.50 -3.17 4.07
N ILE A 102 6.48 -2.54 3.42
CA ILE A 102 6.69 -1.09 3.50
C ILE A 102 6.28 -0.47 2.17
N LEU A 103 5.33 0.45 2.25
CA LEU A 103 4.79 1.22 1.13
C LEU A 103 5.44 2.61 1.14
N SER A 104 6.17 2.93 0.07
CA SER A 104 6.81 4.24 -0.08
C SER A 104 5.78 5.37 -0.20
N SER A 105 6.22 6.60 0.05
CA SER A 105 5.43 7.78 -0.25
C SER A 105 4.96 7.85 -1.72
N GLY A 106 3.70 8.21 -1.94
CA GLY A 106 3.15 8.57 -3.26
C GLY A 106 2.76 7.41 -4.18
N ILE A 107 2.95 6.15 -3.78
CA ILE A 107 2.43 4.99 -4.54
C ILE A 107 0.93 4.84 -4.35
N LEU A 108 0.29 4.09 -5.24
CA LEU A 108 -1.14 3.75 -5.16
C LEU A 108 -1.29 2.22 -4.98
N PRO A 109 -1.36 1.71 -3.73
CA PRO A 109 -1.71 0.33 -3.46
C PRO A 109 -3.22 0.09 -3.59
N GLN A 110 -3.58 -1.12 -4.00
CA GLN A 110 -4.87 -1.75 -3.71
C GLN A 110 -4.59 -3.19 -3.29
N SER A 111 -5.45 -3.79 -2.48
CA SER A 111 -5.26 -5.18 -2.04
C SER A 111 -6.55 -5.92 -1.78
N PHE A 112 -6.46 -7.24 -1.66
CA PHE A 112 -7.57 -8.08 -1.24
C PHE A 112 -7.06 -9.29 -0.45
N THR A 113 -7.95 -9.90 0.32
CA THR A 113 -7.73 -11.18 0.99
C THR A 113 -8.75 -12.21 0.49
N GLN A 114 -8.43 -13.49 0.65
CA GLN A 114 -9.41 -14.56 0.44
C GLN A 114 -9.96 -15.01 1.80
N ASP A 115 -9.06 -15.18 2.76
CA ASP A 115 -9.42 -15.58 4.12
C ASP A 115 -9.47 -14.39 5.09
N GLU A 116 -9.92 -14.64 6.31
CA GLU A 116 -9.83 -13.70 7.42
C GLU A 116 -8.37 -13.42 7.77
N ILE A 117 -8.07 -12.18 8.16
CA ILE A 117 -6.72 -11.75 8.51
C ILE A 117 -6.71 -10.84 9.73
N LEU A 118 -5.56 -10.84 10.42
CA LEU A 118 -5.19 -9.82 11.40
C LEU A 118 -3.97 -9.07 10.88
N SER A 119 -4.10 -7.77 10.68
CA SER A 119 -2.99 -6.92 10.25
C SER A 119 -2.93 -5.62 11.05
N GLU A 120 -1.77 -5.02 11.04
CA GLU A 120 -1.52 -3.75 11.69
C GLU A 120 -0.79 -2.81 10.72
N SER A 121 -1.13 -1.54 10.76
CA SER A 121 -0.43 -0.53 9.97
C SER A 121 -0.17 0.75 10.73
N ILE A 122 0.91 1.42 10.32
CA ILE A 122 1.30 2.75 10.81
C ILE A 122 1.89 3.57 9.67
N ASP A 123 1.47 4.83 9.59
CA ASP A 123 2.03 5.81 8.67
C ASP A 123 3.22 6.53 9.31
N PHE A 124 4.28 6.78 8.56
CA PHE A 124 5.51 7.40 9.05
C PHE A 124 6.25 8.21 7.98
N ALA A 125 7.13 9.12 8.41
CA ALA A 125 7.99 9.90 7.53
C ALA A 125 9.47 9.69 7.85
N PHE A 126 10.31 9.82 6.82
CA PHE A 126 11.75 10.02 7.00
C PHE A 126 12.10 11.48 6.76
N MET A 127 12.93 12.07 7.62
CA MET A 127 13.60 13.33 7.29
C MET A 127 14.98 13.06 6.70
N ILE A 128 15.06 12.78 5.39
CA ILE A 128 16.28 12.99 4.60
C ILE A 128 15.88 13.31 3.14
N ASN A 129 16.27 14.49 2.65
CA ASN A 129 16.05 15.00 1.28
C ASN A 129 16.85 14.30 0.16
N SER A 130 17.52 13.18 0.43
CA SER A 130 18.54 12.64 -0.49
C SER A 130 18.55 11.12 -0.66
N ILE A 131 17.58 10.38 -0.13
CA ILE A 131 17.54 8.92 -0.32
C ILE A 131 16.28 8.56 -1.11
N LYS A 132 16.47 8.25 -2.40
CA LYS A 132 15.51 7.47 -3.18
C LYS A 132 15.50 6.06 -2.62
N ILE A 133 14.69 5.85 -1.59
CA ILE A 133 14.50 4.55 -0.98
C ILE A 133 13.43 3.80 -1.77
N LEU A 134 13.88 2.88 -2.63
CA LEU A 134 13.02 1.82 -3.13
C LEU A 134 13.14 0.64 -2.15
N PHE A 135 12.29 0.58 -1.12
CA PHE A 135 12.23 -0.61 -0.26
C PHE A 135 11.07 -1.50 -0.69
N TYR A 136 11.42 -2.72 -1.07
CA TYR A 136 10.56 -3.88 -0.99
C TYR A 136 11.29 -4.86 -0.08
N ILE A 137 11.09 -4.74 1.24
CA ILE A 137 11.67 -5.67 2.19
C ILE A 137 10.53 -6.46 2.81
N ILE A 138 10.31 -7.66 2.30
CA ILE A 138 9.65 -8.72 3.07
C ILE A 138 10.70 -9.22 4.06
N VAL A 139 10.63 -8.76 5.31
CA VAL A 139 11.44 -9.37 6.38
C VAL A 139 10.62 -10.49 7.01
N ASN A 140 11.09 -11.73 6.85
CA ASN A 140 10.62 -12.83 7.68
C ASN A 140 11.32 -12.72 9.05
N TYR A 141 10.64 -12.12 10.03
CA TYR A 141 11.04 -12.25 11.43
C TYR A 141 10.34 -13.49 12.00
N LEU A 142 10.99 -14.66 11.90
CA LEU A 142 10.84 -15.83 12.80
C LEU A 142 11.72 -17.00 12.31
N GLN A 143 13.02 -16.92 12.64
CA GLN A 143 13.78 -18.10 13.07
C GLN A 143 14.54 -17.73 14.34
N ILE A 144 13.80 -17.62 15.44
CA ILE A 144 14.38 -17.84 16.77
C ILE A 144 13.79 -19.18 17.22
N LYS A 145 14.71 -20.12 17.46
CA LYS A 145 14.50 -21.53 17.81
C LYS A 145 13.44 -21.76 18.89
#